data_AF-A0A350AXC9-F1
#
_entry.id   AF-A0A350AXC9-F1
#
_cell.length_a   1.000
_cell.length_b   1.000
_cell.length_c   1.000
_cell.angle_alpha   90.00
_cell.angle_beta   90.00
_cell.angle_gamma   90.00
#
_symmetry.space_group_name_H-M   'P 1'
#
loop_
_entity.id
_entity.type
_entity.pdbx_description
1 polymer ?
#
loop_
_entity_poly.entity_id
_entity_poly.type
_entity_poly.pdbx_seq_one_letter_code
_entity_poly.pdbx_strand_id
1 'polypeptide(L)'
;NFRRLGIDELVLGVGYHHQDIEDEIAALDAQDYVRTVFNEDYEEGNIVTLWALRDELDCGEPVLLMDADVLYGQVMLERLIHSRHENCFLLDRAFDPGDEPVKLCVRDGEIIEFRKWLSAEYDFCGESVGFFKLSAEVAKMVAIQTEHYLRQGRRMEPYEEAIRDVLLTSPRNTFAFEEVTNMPWIEIDFAADIERANTIILPLILASKVKSAAKTVTIPGMEHIALQAP
;
A
#
# COMPACT_ATOMS: atom_id res chain seq x y z
N ASN A 1 -4.63 -12.20 5.82
CA ASN A 1 -4.66 -11.00 6.70
C ASN A 1 -5.86 -10.12 6.41
N PHE A 2 -6.14 -9.80 5.15
CA PHE A 2 -7.25 -8.93 4.71
C PHE A 2 -8.65 -9.29 5.24
N ARG A 3 -9.11 -10.55 5.13
CA ARG A 3 -10.42 -10.97 5.69
C ARG A 3 -10.61 -10.63 7.18
N ARG A 4 -9.55 -10.74 7.98
CA ARG A 4 -9.60 -10.43 9.43
C ARG A 4 -9.72 -8.93 9.71
N LEU A 5 -9.41 -8.11 8.72
CA LEU A 5 -9.47 -6.65 8.77
C LEU A 5 -10.71 -6.09 8.08
N GLY A 6 -11.67 -6.96 7.73
CA GLY A 6 -12.95 -6.58 7.14
C GLY A 6 -12.91 -6.29 5.64
N ILE A 7 -11.90 -6.78 4.93
CA ILE A 7 -11.86 -6.70 3.46
C ILE A 7 -12.54 -7.94 2.89
N ASP A 8 -13.61 -7.74 2.11
CA ASP A 8 -14.50 -8.81 1.65
C ASP A 8 -14.01 -9.52 0.38
N GLU A 9 -13.24 -8.83 -0.47
CA GLU A 9 -12.67 -9.36 -1.72
C GLU A 9 -11.28 -8.75 -1.98
N LEU A 10 -10.41 -9.51 -2.65
CA LEU A 10 -9.15 -9.02 -3.21
C LEU A 10 -9.19 -9.15 -4.74
N VAL A 11 -9.00 -8.04 -5.44
CA VAL A 11 -8.95 -8.02 -6.91
C VAL A 11 -7.55 -7.67 -7.37
N LEU A 12 -6.92 -8.55 -8.14
CA LEU A 12 -5.56 -8.38 -8.65
C LEU A 12 -5.58 -8.04 -10.14
N GLY A 13 -5.02 -6.89 -10.50
CA GLY A 13 -4.70 -6.57 -11.89
C GLY A 13 -3.47 -7.37 -12.32
N VAL A 14 -3.63 -8.27 -13.28
CA VAL A 14 -2.57 -9.19 -13.72
C VAL A 14 -2.23 -8.96 -15.19
N GLY A 15 -1.01 -9.32 -15.58
CA GLY A 15 -0.48 -9.14 -16.92
C GLY A 15 0.51 -10.24 -17.29
N TYR A 16 1.80 -9.89 -17.29
CA TYR A 16 2.89 -10.84 -17.53
C TYR A 16 2.81 -12.06 -16.59
N HIS A 17 2.86 -13.27 -17.16
CA HIS A 17 2.67 -14.55 -16.45
C HIS A 17 1.44 -14.62 -15.53
N HIS A 18 0.30 -14.03 -15.93
CA HIS A 18 -0.93 -14.11 -15.13
C HIS A 18 -1.33 -15.54 -14.76
N GLN A 19 -1.03 -16.54 -15.61
CA GLN A 19 -1.36 -17.94 -15.34
C GLN A 19 -0.63 -18.47 -14.09
N ASP A 20 0.62 -18.08 -13.85
CA ASP A 20 1.38 -18.51 -12.67
C ASP A 20 0.73 -17.95 -11.39
N ILE A 21 0.21 -16.73 -11.46
CA ILE A 21 -0.52 -16.09 -10.35
C ILE A 21 -1.85 -16.81 -10.10
N GLU A 22 -2.60 -17.13 -11.16
CA GLU A 22 -3.87 -17.86 -11.06
C GLU A 22 -3.69 -19.27 -10.51
N ASP A 23 -2.64 -19.97 -10.93
CA ASP A 23 -2.29 -21.31 -10.47
C ASP A 23 -1.92 -21.28 -8.98
N GLU A 24 -1.19 -20.27 -8.51
CA GLU A 24 -0.88 -20.10 -7.09
C GLU A 24 -2.13 -19.75 -6.26
N ILE A 25 -3.01 -18.88 -6.77
CA ILE A 25 -4.30 -18.59 -6.11
C ILE A 25 -5.12 -19.88 -5.93
N ALA A 26 -5.14 -20.75 -6.95
CA ALA A 26 -5.80 -22.05 -6.88
C ALA A 26 -5.11 -23.01 -5.91
N ALA A 27 -3.77 -23.06 -5.90
CA ALA A 27 -3.00 -23.89 -4.98
C ALA A 27 -3.20 -23.50 -3.50
N LEU A 28 -3.47 -22.21 -3.25
CA LEU A 28 -3.78 -21.66 -1.93
C LEU A 28 -5.26 -21.81 -1.54
N ASP A 29 -6.12 -22.39 -2.40
CA ASP A 29 -7.57 -22.47 -2.21
C ASP A 29 -8.21 -21.09 -1.94
N ALA A 30 -7.72 -20.05 -2.61
CA ALA A 30 -8.09 -18.66 -2.37
C ALA A 30 -9.07 -18.09 -3.43
N GLN A 31 -9.56 -18.92 -4.34
CA GLN A 31 -10.40 -18.51 -5.48
C GLN A 31 -11.78 -17.97 -5.04
N ASP A 32 -12.22 -18.26 -3.81
CA ASP A 32 -13.44 -17.72 -3.22
C ASP A 32 -13.28 -16.28 -2.70
N TYR A 33 -12.05 -15.76 -2.71
CA TYR A 33 -11.67 -14.48 -2.13
C TYR A 33 -10.92 -13.58 -3.10
N VAL A 34 -10.07 -14.18 -3.93
CA VAL A 34 -9.15 -13.49 -4.82
C VAL A 34 -9.61 -13.69 -6.26
N ARG A 35 -9.83 -12.58 -6.97
CA ARG A 35 -10.15 -12.55 -8.39
C ARG A 35 -9.06 -11.82 -9.16
N THR A 36 -8.80 -12.26 -10.39
CA THR A 36 -7.89 -11.59 -11.30
C THR A 36 -8.66 -10.77 -12.35
N VAL A 37 -8.07 -9.66 -12.76
CA VAL A 37 -8.48 -8.86 -13.94
C VAL A 37 -7.27 -8.77 -14.85
N PHE A 38 -7.36 -9.38 -16.02
CA PHE A 38 -6.26 -9.37 -16.99
C PHE A 38 -6.20 -8.04 -17.74
N ASN A 39 -5.05 -7.37 -17.66
CA ASN A 39 -4.70 -6.24 -18.51
C ASN A 39 -3.96 -6.77 -19.75
N GLU A 40 -4.61 -6.80 -20.91
CA GLU A 40 -4.00 -7.24 -22.17
C GLU A 40 -2.82 -6.35 -22.61
N ASP A 41 -2.83 -5.07 -22.22
CA ASP A 41 -1.84 -4.05 -22.57
C ASP A 41 -0.81 -3.84 -21.42
N TYR A 42 -0.45 -4.89 -20.69
CA TYR A 42 0.40 -4.79 -19.48
C TYR A 42 1.81 -4.24 -19.72
N GLU A 43 2.30 -4.28 -20.97
CA GLU A 43 3.59 -3.70 -21.34
C GLU A 43 3.56 -2.17 -21.43
N GLU A 44 2.37 -1.56 -21.38
CA GLU A 44 2.18 -0.14 -21.61
C GLU A 44 2.15 0.71 -20.32
N GLY A 45 2.55 0.16 -19.17
CA GLY A 45 2.67 0.88 -17.90
C GLY A 45 1.61 0.51 -16.86
N ASN A 46 1.93 0.72 -15.57
CA ASN A 46 1.08 0.32 -14.45
C ASN A 46 -0.25 1.10 -14.37
N ILE A 47 -0.33 2.31 -14.94
CA ILE A 47 -1.57 3.09 -15.07
C ILE A 47 -2.61 2.41 -15.97
N VAL A 48 -2.17 1.59 -16.94
CA VAL A 48 -3.08 0.81 -17.79
C VAL A 48 -3.69 -0.33 -16.97
N THR A 49 -2.92 -0.95 -16.08
CA THR A 49 -3.44 -1.94 -15.12
C THR A 49 -4.41 -1.30 -14.13
N LEU A 50 -4.10 -0.09 -13.62
CA LEU A 50 -5.04 0.65 -12.77
C LEU A 50 -6.36 0.92 -13.49
N TRP A 51 -6.32 1.26 -14.79
CA TRP A 51 -7.52 1.43 -15.59
C TRP A 51 -8.29 0.14 -15.85
N ALA A 52 -7.61 -1.00 -15.98
CA ALA A 52 -8.27 -2.30 -16.05
C ALA A 52 -9.10 -2.56 -14.78
N LEU A 53 -8.65 -2.07 -13.62
CA LEU A 53 -9.33 -2.13 -12.31
C LEU A 53 -10.32 -0.99 -12.03
N ARG A 54 -10.63 -0.13 -13.01
CA ARG A 54 -11.50 1.06 -12.81
C ARG A 54 -12.86 0.76 -12.19
N ASP A 55 -13.45 -0.39 -12.47
CA ASP A 55 -14.77 -0.75 -11.94
C ASP A 55 -14.69 -1.03 -10.42
N GLU A 56 -13.53 -1.48 -9.92
CA GLU A 56 -13.27 -1.63 -8.49
C GLU A 56 -13.04 -0.26 -7.82
N LEU A 57 -12.41 0.68 -8.53
CA LEU A 57 -12.24 2.06 -8.06
C LEU A 57 -13.55 2.86 -8.04
N ASP A 58 -14.51 2.51 -8.90
CA ASP A 58 -15.85 3.13 -8.99
C ASP A 58 -16.95 2.19 -8.45
N CYS A 59 -16.63 1.34 -7.47
CA CYS A 59 -17.60 0.41 -6.86
C CYS A 59 -18.57 1.07 -5.88
N GLY A 60 -18.35 2.34 -5.51
CA GLY A 60 -19.17 3.10 -4.57
C GLY A 60 -18.84 2.88 -3.08
N GLU A 61 -17.84 2.05 -2.78
CA GLU A 61 -17.36 1.75 -1.43
C GLU A 61 -15.90 2.23 -1.25
N PRO A 62 -15.39 2.36 -0.01
CA PRO A 62 -13.97 2.63 0.23
C PRO A 62 -13.06 1.52 -0.32
N VAL A 63 -11.94 1.91 -0.93
CA VAL A 63 -11.00 0.99 -1.58
C VAL A 63 -9.64 1.05 -0.89
N LEU A 64 -9.01 -0.11 -0.76
CA LEU A 64 -7.60 -0.23 -0.44
C LEU A 64 -6.83 -0.55 -1.74
N LEU A 65 -6.09 0.43 -2.25
CA LEU A 65 -5.23 0.27 -3.43
C LEU A 65 -3.79 0.00 -2.96
N MET A 66 -3.13 -1.00 -3.52
CA MET A 66 -1.82 -1.47 -3.06
C MET A 66 -0.96 -1.95 -4.22
N ASP A 67 0.34 -1.67 -4.14
CA ASP A 67 1.35 -2.37 -4.94
C ASP A 67 1.50 -3.83 -4.49
N ALA A 68 1.80 -4.71 -5.45
CA ALA A 68 1.75 -6.17 -5.28
C ALA A 68 3.11 -6.82 -4.94
N ASP A 69 4.18 -6.05 -4.98
CA ASP A 69 5.58 -6.45 -4.77
C ASP A 69 6.11 -6.09 -3.36
N VAL A 70 5.23 -5.63 -2.47
CA VAL A 70 5.62 -5.20 -1.12
C VAL A 70 5.53 -6.35 -0.12
N LEU A 71 6.63 -6.66 0.55
CA LEU A 71 6.64 -7.50 1.75
C LEU A 71 6.51 -6.62 3.00
N TYR A 72 5.48 -6.85 3.81
CA TYR A 72 5.18 -6.00 4.98
C TYR A 72 4.67 -6.78 6.19
N GLY A 73 4.81 -6.17 7.37
CA GLY A 73 4.23 -6.68 8.62
C GLY A 73 2.75 -6.32 8.79
N GLN A 74 1.96 -7.21 9.39
CA GLN A 74 0.51 -7.03 9.59
C GLN A 74 0.14 -5.69 10.28
N VAL A 75 0.97 -5.21 11.22
CA VAL A 75 0.72 -3.95 11.96
C VAL A 75 0.70 -2.73 11.04
N MET A 76 1.45 -2.76 9.93
CA MET A 76 1.48 -1.69 8.94
C MET A 76 0.12 -1.57 8.22
N LEU A 77 -0.41 -2.70 7.76
CA LEU A 77 -1.72 -2.75 7.12
C LEU A 77 -2.85 -2.37 8.11
N GLU A 78 -2.78 -2.84 9.36
CA GLU A 78 -3.72 -2.45 10.41
C GLU A 78 -3.70 -0.94 10.68
N ARG A 79 -2.52 -0.30 10.63
CA ARG A 79 -2.40 1.15 10.80
C ARG A 79 -3.15 1.90 9.70
N LEU A 80 -3.01 1.46 8.45
CA LEU A 80 -3.70 2.08 7.32
C LEU A 80 -5.22 1.90 7.41
N ILE A 81 -5.68 0.66 7.58
CA ILE A 81 -7.12 0.34 7.59
C ILE A 81 -7.83 1.06 8.74
N HIS A 82 -7.24 1.05 9.94
CA HIS A 82 -7.82 1.69 11.13
C HIS A 82 -7.53 3.19 11.24
N SER A 83 -6.84 3.81 10.26
CA SER A 83 -6.68 5.26 10.27
C SER A 83 -8.05 5.95 10.30
N ARG A 84 -8.15 7.00 11.11
CA ARG A 84 -9.33 7.86 11.19
C ARG A 84 -9.57 8.66 9.89
N HIS A 85 -8.55 8.73 9.04
CA HIS A 85 -8.60 9.44 7.77
C HIS A 85 -9.21 8.53 6.70
N GLU A 86 -10.15 9.07 5.93
CA GLU A 86 -10.82 8.34 4.86
C GLU A 86 -9.91 8.14 3.65
N ASN A 87 -9.01 9.10 3.40
CA ASN A 87 -7.99 9.03 2.36
C ASN A 87 -6.61 9.13 3.02
N CYS A 88 -5.86 8.03 2.99
CA CYS A 88 -4.65 7.91 3.77
C CYS A 88 -3.55 7.19 2.99
N PHE A 89 -2.36 7.77 3.02
CA PHE A 89 -1.11 7.14 2.58
C PHE A 89 -0.39 6.49 3.76
N LEU A 90 0.56 5.60 3.46
CA LEU A 90 1.61 5.21 4.40
C LEU A 90 2.92 5.92 4.04
N LEU A 91 3.58 6.48 5.05
CA LEU A 91 4.80 7.25 4.91
C LEU A 91 5.96 6.65 5.72
N ASP A 92 7.05 6.27 5.07
CA ASP A 92 8.31 5.94 5.74
C ASP A 92 9.32 7.08 5.62
N ARG A 93 9.76 7.63 6.76
CA ARG A 93 10.78 8.69 6.78
C ARG A 93 12.20 8.14 6.79
N ALA A 94 12.37 6.84 7.04
CA ALA A 94 13.65 6.15 7.07
C ALA A 94 13.86 5.36 5.78
N PHE A 95 13.99 6.08 4.67
CA PHE A 95 14.22 5.51 3.35
C PHE A 95 15.62 5.83 2.84
N ASP A 96 16.15 4.96 1.97
CA ASP A 96 17.41 5.21 1.29
C ASP A 96 17.17 6.23 0.16
N PRO A 97 17.86 7.38 0.14
CA PRO A 97 17.64 8.38 -0.89
C PRO A 97 18.05 7.83 -2.25
N GLY A 98 17.20 8.04 -3.24
CA GLY A 98 17.44 7.59 -4.60
C GLY A 98 16.35 8.04 -5.55
N ASP A 99 16.49 7.57 -6.77
CA ASP A 99 15.62 7.93 -7.89
C ASP A 99 14.35 7.06 -7.89
N GLU A 100 14.41 5.85 -7.35
CA GLU A 100 13.28 4.92 -7.33
C GLU A 100 12.15 5.31 -6.36
N PRO A 101 12.43 5.67 -5.10
CA PRO A 101 11.38 5.95 -4.13
C PRO A 101 10.43 7.06 -4.60
N VAL A 102 9.12 6.75 -4.62
CA VAL A 102 8.07 7.76 -4.79
C VAL A 102 7.89 8.48 -3.45
N LYS A 103 8.04 9.80 -3.43
CA LYS A 103 8.13 10.57 -2.19
C LYS A 103 6.85 11.36 -1.94
N LEU A 104 6.43 11.40 -0.69
CA LEU A 104 5.43 12.33 -0.17
C LEU A 104 6.15 13.47 0.55
N CYS A 105 5.80 14.71 0.20
CA CYS A 105 6.31 15.90 0.86
C CYS A 105 5.23 16.51 1.73
N VAL A 106 5.61 16.88 2.95
CA VAL A 106 4.70 17.45 3.94
C VAL A 106 5.15 18.86 4.32
N ARG A 107 4.19 19.77 4.38
CA ARG A 107 4.37 21.14 4.86
C ARG A 107 3.14 21.56 5.67
N ASP A 108 3.35 22.14 6.84
CA ASP A 108 2.27 22.57 7.75
C ASP A 108 1.27 21.45 8.09
N GLY A 109 1.76 20.20 8.14
CA GLY A 109 0.95 19.01 8.42
C GLY A 109 0.13 18.47 7.24
N GLU A 110 0.28 19.05 6.04
CA GLU A 110 -0.44 18.63 4.83
C GLU A 110 0.51 18.07 3.77
N ILE A 111 0.01 17.11 3.00
CA ILE A 111 0.74 16.58 1.83
C ILE A 111 0.66 17.63 0.72
N ILE A 112 1.82 18.08 0.24
CA ILE A 112 1.92 19.13 -0.79
C ILE A 112 2.51 18.62 -2.11
N GLU A 113 3.09 17.42 -2.13
CA GLU A 113 3.65 16.81 -3.32
C GLU A 113 3.73 15.28 -3.15
N PHE A 114 3.54 14.55 -4.24
CA PHE A 114 3.60 13.08 -4.29
C PHE A 114 4.22 12.63 -5.61
N ARG A 115 5.54 12.38 -5.64
CA ARG A 115 6.26 11.91 -6.84
C ARG A 115 7.72 11.53 -6.55
N LYS A 116 8.40 10.89 -7.51
CA LYS A 116 9.85 10.56 -7.42
C LYS A 116 10.75 11.81 -7.35
N TRP A 117 10.48 12.80 -8.22
CA TRP A 117 11.33 13.97 -8.42
C TRP A 117 10.74 15.25 -7.84
N LEU A 118 11.32 15.72 -6.74
CA LEU A 118 10.76 16.81 -5.97
C LEU A 118 11.27 18.18 -6.44
N SER A 119 10.35 19.12 -6.64
CA SER A 119 10.64 20.53 -6.92
C SER A 119 10.04 21.49 -5.89
N ALA A 120 9.14 21.00 -5.04
CA ALA A 120 8.53 21.76 -3.96
C ALA A 120 9.46 21.85 -2.74
N GLU A 121 9.41 22.97 -2.04
CA GLU A 121 9.98 23.07 -0.71
C GLU A 121 9.02 22.45 0.33
N TYR A 122 9.56 21.75 1.33
CA TYR A 122 8.79 21.00 2.33
C TYR A 122 9.48 21.01 3.72
N ASP A 123 8.73 20.69 4.77
CA ASP A 123 9.27 20.55 6.13
C ASP A 123 9.98 19.21 6.30
N PHE A 124 9.36 18.15 5.76
CA PHE A 124 9.96 16.83 5.63
C PHE A 124 9.35 16.06 4.46
N CYS A 125 10.02 15.00 4.03
CA CYS A 125 9.50 14.04 3.08
C CYS A 125 9.75 12.62 3.58
N GLY A 126 9.06 11.66 2.97
CA GLY A 126 9.24 10.23 3.19
C GLY A 126 8.85 9.45 1.93
N GLU A 127 9.25 8.20 1.89
CA GLU A 127 8.85 7.25 0.86
C GLU A 127 7.40 6.82 1.08
N SER A 128 6.65 6.77 -0.02
CA SER A 128 5.33 6.13 -0.07
C SER A 128 5.53 4.63 -0.19
N VAL A 129 4.83 3.86 0.63
CA VAL A 129 4.87 2.38 0.62
C VAL A 129 4.09 1.77 -0.56
N GLY A 130 3.37 2.60 -1.33
CA GLY A 130 2.49 2.11 -2.40
C GLY A 130 1.12 1.64 -1.92
N PHE A 131 0.76 1.90 -0.65
CA PHE A 131 -0.53 1.52 -0.07
C PHE A 131 -1.39 2.76 0.23
N PHE A 132 -2.64 2.73 -0.25
CA PHE A 132 -3.57 3.84 -0.14
C PHE A 132 -4.94 3.35 0.32
N LYS A 133 -5.44 3.91 1.42
CA LYS A 133 -6.86 3.84 1.78
C LYS A 133 -7.55 5.02 1.12
N LEU A 134 -8.58 4.77 0.32
CA LEU A 134 -9.32 5.80 -0.41
C LEU A 134 -10.80 5.69 -0.10
N SER A 135 -11.46 6.82 0.09
CA SER A 135 -12.92 6.89 0.11
C SER A 135 -13.48 6.55 -1.28
N ALA A 136 -14.75 6.16 -1.35
CA ALA A 136 -15.43 5.91 -2.62
C ALA A 136 -15.34 7.13 -3.57
N GLU A 137 -15.45 8.34 -3.03
CA GLU A 137 -15.35 9.58 -3.80
C GLU A 137 -13.95 9.74 -4.41
N VAL A 138 -12.90 9.56 -3.61
CA VAL A 138 -11.53 9.71 -4.09
C VAL A 138 -11.12 8.60 -5.04
N ALA A 139 -11.49 7.35 -4.76
CA ALA A 139 -11.22 6.23 -5.65
C ALA A 139 -11.83 6.47 -7.06
N LYS A 140 -13.08 6.95 -7.11
CA LYS A 140 -13.73 7.37 -8.35
C LYS A 140 -12.97 8.50 -9.06
N MET A 141 -12.51 9.52 -8.33
CA MET A 141 -11.70 10.60 -8.91
C MET A 141 -10.39 10.09 -9.50
N VAL A 142 -9.73 9.12 -8.85
CA VAL A 142 -8.52 8.47 -9.37
C VAL A 142 -8.82 7.71 -10.67
N ALA A 143 -9.95 6.99 -10.74
CA ALA A 143 -10.37 6.32 -11.97
C ALA A 143 -10.61 7.31 -13.13
N ILE A 144 -11.29 8.43 -12.86
CA ILE A 144 -11.52 9.50 -13.84
C ILE A 144 -10.21 10.13 -14.31
N GLN A 145 -9.28 10.41 -13.39
CA GLN A 145 -7.99 11.00 -13.72
C GLN A 145 -7.12 10.03 -14.53
N THR A 146 -7.18 8.73 -14.19
CA THR A 146 -6.54 7.65 -14.96
C THR A 146 -7.09 7.61 -16.39
N GLU A 147 -8.41 7.67 -16.57
CA GLU A 147 -9.02 7.76 -17.91
C GLU A 147 -8.49 8.96 -18.71
N HIS A 148 -8.36 10.12 -18.05
CA HIS A 148 -7.87 11.34 -18.66
C HIS A 148 -6.44 11.17 -19.20
N TYR A 149 -5.55 10.55 -18.42
CA TYR A 149 -4.18 10.24 -18.85
C TYR A 149 -4.18 9.34 -20.08
N LEU A 150 -4.97 8.27 -20.06
CA LEU A 150 -5.04 7.33 -21.19
C LEU A 150 -5.58 7.99 -22.47
N ARG A 151 -6.61 8.85 -22.34
CA ARG A 151 -7.15 9.63 -23.46
C ARG A 151 -6.14 10.61 -24.06
N GLN A 152 -5.15 11.04 -23.27
CA GLN A 152 -4.04 11.88 -23.73
C GLN A 152 -2.86 11.07 -24.30
N GLY A 153 -2.95 9.74 -24.32
CA GLY A 153 -1.85 8.87 -24.74
C GLY A 153 -0.73 8.75 -23.71
N ARG A 154 -0.95 9.19 -22.47
CA ARG A 154 0.02 9.12 -21.37
C ARG A 154 0.00 7.75 -20.70
N ARG A 155 0.18 6.71 -21.52
CA ARG A 155 0.00 5.31 -21.12
C ARG A 155 1.19 4.80 -20.30
N MET A 156 2.41 5.25 -20.59
CA MET A 156 3.63 4.87 -19.87
C MET A 156 3.85 5.63 -18.55
N GLU A 157 2.93 6.50 -18.13
CA GLU A 157 3.09 7.21 -16.86
C GLU A 157 2.86 6.28 -15.67
N PRO A 158 3.56 6.47 -14.55
CA PRO A 158 3.22 5.81 -13.30
C PRO A 158 1.80 6.20 -12.85
N TYR A 159 1.01 5.26 -12.34
CA TYR A 159 -0.34 5.54 -11.84
C TYR A 159 -0.35 6.54 -10.68
N GLU A 160 0.78 6.65 -9.98
CA GLU A 160 1.04 7.59 -8.89
C GLU A 160 0.86 9.05 -9.37
N GLU A 161 1.15 9.36 -10.63
CA GLU A 161 0.92 10.70 -11.19
C GLU A 161 -0.58 11.03 -11.32
N ALA A 162 -1.44 10.02 -11.56
CA ALA A 162 -2.90 10.22 -11.53
C ALA A 162 -3.40 10.48 -10.09
N ILE A 163 -2.90 9.72 -9.11
CA ILE A 163 -3.22 9.95 -7.68
C ILE A 163 -2.72 11.33 -7.24
N ARG A 164 -1.51 11.70 -7.63
CA ARG A 164 -0.90 13.01 -7.37
C ARG A 164 -1.79 14.15 -7.86
N ASP A 165 -2.28 14.07 -9.09
CA ASP A 165 -3.14 15.13 -9.64
C ASP A 165 -4.46 15.25 -8.87
N VAL A 166 -5.07 14.12 -8.48
CA VAL A 166 -6.26 14.13 -7.60
C VAL A 166 -5.93 14.75 -6.24
N LEU A 167 -4.78 14.42 -5.66
CA LEU A 167 -4.30 14.98 -4.39
C LEU A 167 -4.17 16.50 -4.47
N LEU A 168 -3.45 17.01 -5.48
CA LEU A 168 -3.13 18.42 -5.62
C LEU A 168 -4.33 19.30 -6.03
N THR A 169 -5.35 18.69 -6.63
CA THR A 169 -6.58 19.39 -7.02
C THR A 169 -7.72 19.25 -6.00
N SER A 170 -7.56 18.39 -5.00
CA SER A 170 -8.52 18.22 -3.93
C SER A 170 -8.47 19.38 -2.90
N PRO A 171 -9.56 19.61 -2.15
CA PRO A 171 -9.52 20.50 -1.00
C PRO A 171 -8.40 20.16 -0.02
N ARG A 172 -7.90 21.17 0.69
CA ARG A 172 -6.93 20.97 1.78
C ARG A 172 -7.50 19.98 2.80
N ASN A 173 -6.65 19.10 3.33
CA ASN A 173 -7.02 18.04 4.28
C ASN A 173 -7.91 16.91 3.74
N THR A 174 -8.12 16.81 2.42
CA THR A 174 -8.76 15.62 1.83
C THR A 174 -7.91 14.36 2.05
N PHE A 175 -6.58 14.49 1.94
CA PHE A 175 -5.62 13.41 2.15
C PHE A 175 -4.82 13.60 3.42
N ALA A 176 -4.51 12.48 4.08
CA ALA A 176 -3.61 12.41 5.22
C ALA A 176 -2.60 11.27 5.02
N PHE A 177 -1.72 11.08 5.99
CA PHE A 177 -0.77 9.98 6.01
C PHE A 177 -0.65 9.42 7.42
N GLU A 178 -0.32 8.13 7.51
CA GLU A 178 0.14 7.49 8.73
C GLU A 178 1.63 7.19 8.59
N GLU A 179 2.44 7.67 9.53
CA GLU A 179 3.87 7.35 9.54
C GLU A 179 4.08 5.88 9.90
N VAL A 180 4.90 5.16 9.14
CA VAL A 180 5.28 3.76 9.40
C VAL A 180 6.77 3.59 9.62
N THR A 181 7.50 4.70 9.81
CA THR A 181 8.93 4.73 10.10
C THR A 181 9.33 3.70 11.17
N ASN A 182 10.34 2.88 10.85
CA ASN A 182 10.85 1.76 11.65
C ASN A 182 9.98 0.49 11.69
N MET A 183 8.89 0.42 10.91
CA MET A 183 8.22 -0.86 10.65
C MET A 183 8.99 -1.62 9.57
N PRO A 184 9.17 -2.95 9.70
CA PRO A 184 9.87 -3.71 8.67
C PRO A 184 8.95 -3.91 7.45
N TRP A 185 9.42 -3.40 6.31
CA TRP A 185 8.84 -3.63 4.98
C TRP A 185 9.93 -3.50 3.91
N ILE A 186 9.64 -3.96 2.67
CA ILE A 186 10.51 -3.81 1.50
C ILE A 186 9.71 -4.05 0.20
N GLU A 187 10.01 -3.30 -0.87
CA GLU A 187 9.63 -3.59 -2.26
C GLU A 187 10.56 -4.65 -2.87
N ILE A 188 10.02 -5.63 -3.59
CA ILE A 188 10.80 -6.72 -4.18
C ILE A 188 10.93 -6.51 -5.70
N ASP A 189 11.85 -5.62 -6.10
CA ASP A 189 12.13 -5.33 -7.50
C ASP A 189 13.29 -6.15 -8.07
N PHE A 190 14.33 -6.38 -7.26
CA PHE A 190 15.58 -7.00 -7.67
C PHE A 190 15.92 -8.23 -6.82
N ALA A 191 16.83 -9.06 -7.33
CA ALA A 191 17.31 -10.24 -6.61
C ALA A 191 17.94 -9.89 -5.25
N ALA A 192 18.54 -8.70 -5.12
CA ALA A 192 19.09 -8.21 -3.87
C ALA A 192 17.99 -7.96 -2.81
N ASP A 193 16.79 -7.57 -3.24
CA ASP A 193 15.66 -7.34 -2.34
C ASP A 193 15.11 -8.65 -1.80
N ILE A 194 15.12 -9.72 -2.61
CA ILE A 194 14.81 -11.08 -2.13
C ILE A 194 15.80 -11.53 -1.04
N GLU A 195 17.10 -11.28 -1.23
CA GLU A 195 18.11 -11.60 -0.22
C GLU A 195 17.87 -10.80 1.08
N ARG A 196 17.66 -9.49 0.96
CA ARG A 196 17.37 -8.60 2.09
C ARG A 196 16.05 -8.97 2.79
N ALA A 197 15.02 -9.33 2.02
CA ALA A 197 13.73 -9.78 2.52
C ALA A 197 13.90 -11.02 3.40
N ASN A 198 14.61 -12.03 2.92
CA ASN A 198 14.82 -13.29 3.65
C ASN A 198 15.73 -13.13 4.88
N THR A 199 16.80 -12.33 4.77
CA THR A 199 17.83 -12.25 5.81
C THR A 199 17.56 -11.21 6.89
N ILE A 200 16.80 -10.15 6.57
CA ILE A 200 16.59 -9.01 7.47
C ILE A 200 15.10 -8.77 7.71
N ILE A 201 14.32 -8.51 6.66
CA ILE A 201 12.97 -7.96 6.80
C ILE A 201 11.97 -8.99 7.33
N LEU A 202 11.92 -10.19 6.74
CA LEU A 202 11.03 -11.26 7.17
C LEU A 202 11.30 -11.69 8.62
N PRO A 203 12.55 -11.91 9.07
CA PRO A 203 12.84 -12.14 10.49
C PRO A 203 12.30 -11.04 11.42
N LEU A 204 12.41 -9.76 11.04
CA LEU A 204 11.88 -8.63 11.83
C LEU A 204 10.34 -8.62 11.88
N ILE A 205 9.67 -8.93 10.76
CA ILE A 205 8.21 -9.08 10.69
C ILE A 205 7.73 -10.21 11.61
N LEU A 206 8.41 -11.36 11.58
CA LEU A 206 8.05 -12.51 12.41
C LEU A 206 8.30 -12.24 13.90
N ALA A 207 9.41 -11.59 14.26
CA ALA A 207 9.72 -11.24 15.64
C ALA A 207 8.74 -10.21 16.25
N SER A 208 8.25 -9.27 15.44
CA SER A 208 7.25 -8.28 15.88
C SER A 208 5.87 -8.91 16.08
N LYS A 209 5.49 -9.93 15.30
CA LYS A 209 4.27 -10.73 15.52
C LYS A 209 4.28 -11.45 16.87
N VAL A 210 5.42 -12.04 17.26
CA VAL A 210 5.57 -12.72 18.57
C VAL A 210 5.42 -11.74 19.72
N LYS A 211 6.02 -10.54 19.62
CA LYS A 211 5.88 -9.50 20.65
C LYS A 211 4.44 -8.98 20.79
N SER A 212 3.73 -8.81 19.68
CA SER A 212 2.32 -8.41 19.69
C SER A 212 1.42 -9.49 20.32
N ALA A 213 1.58 -10.75 19.92
CA ALA A 213 0.85 -11.87 20.51
C ALA A 213 1.10 -12.02 22.03
N ALA A 214 2.35 -11.83 22.48
CA ALA A 214 2.70 -11.87 23.90
C ALA A 214 2.09 -10.70 24.71
N LYS A 215 1.87 -9.53 24.09
CA LYS A 215 1.19 -8.39 24.73
C LYS A 215 -0.33 -8.56 24.80
N THR A 216 -0.93 -9.26 23.83
CA THR A 216 -2.39 -9.48 23.78
C THR A 216 -2.85 -10.58 24.76
N VAL A 217 -1.95 -11.41 25.29
CA VAL A 217 -2.26 -12.32 26.41
C VAL A 217 -2.25 -11.53 27.72
N THR A 218 -3.32 -10.75 27.95
CA THR A 218 -3.69 -10.32 29.30
C THR A 218 -4.75 -11.30 29.78
N ILE A 219 -4.37 -12.23 30.65
CA ILE A 219 -5.32 -13.16 31.29
C ILE A 219 -6.09 -12.36 32.36
N PRO A 220 -7.42 -12.23 32.29
CA PRO A 220 -8.18 -11.61 33.36
C PRO A 220 -8.18 -12.53 34.58
N GLY A 221 -7.61 -12.05 35.69
CA GLY A 221 -7.80 -12.66 37.02
C GLY A 221 -6.78 -13.71 37.45
N MET A 222 -5.52 -13.31 37.67
CA MET A 222 -4.68 -13.91 38.73
C MET A 222 -3.78 -12.84 39.34
N GLU A 223 -4.16 -12.38 40.54
CA GLU A 223 -3.25 -11.67 41.45
C GLU A 223 -2.18 -12.64 41.94
N HIS A 224 -0.92 -12.20 41.90
CA HIS A 224 0.30 -12.81 42.46
C HIS A 224 0.84 -14.11 41.85
N ILE A 225 1.92 -13.98 41.05
CA ILE A 225 3.04 -14.92 41.08
C ILE A 225 4.36 -14.13 41.02
N ALA A 226 5.15 -14.24 42.09
CA ALA A 226 6.54 -13.80 42.11
C ALA A 226 7.44 -14.96 41.64
N LEU A 227 8.34 -14.73 40.68
CA LEU A 227 9.49 -15.61 40.49
C LEU A 227 10.75 -14.84 40.06
N GLN A 228 11.83 -15.24 40.69
CA GLN A 228 13.18 -14.69 40.76
C GLN A 228 14.05 -15.23 39.59
N ALA A 229 15.03 -14.44 39.17
CA ALA A 229 16.00 -14.75 38.13
C ALA A 229 17.01 -15.85 38.53
N PRO A 230 17.74 -16.41 37.55
CA PRO A 230 19.19 -16.41 37.52
C PRO A 230 19.75 -15.22 36.73
#